data_AF-A0A060RWN8-F1
#
_entry.id   AF-A0A060RWN8-F1
#
_cell.length_a   1.000
_cell.length_b   1.000
_cell.length_c   1.000
_cell.angle_alpha   90.00
_cell.angle_beta   90.00
_cell.angle_gamma   90.00
#
_symmetry.space_group_name_H-M   'P 1'
#
loop_
_entity.id
_entity.type
_entity.pdbx_description
1 polymer ?
#
loop_
_entity_poly.entity_id
_entity_poly.type
_entity_poly.pdbx_seq_one_letter_code
_entity_poly.pdbx_strand_id
1 'polypeptide(L)'
;MNIINKILKVHNNVFYSDRKGMDFFFLRICKRYESRVKAHRYTGITAVKTHAQKTEWYLKAERDFLSERNKIPNGYIGLWQYDDIKHLNPNIINMLHLNCGNNKQIHKYKKLNIRRLLQRRPFDVGSAPVQIGCLTEKILNLRAHIIQRCKDHSKKRTMSILLARRQKLMKYLYKTDFELYKHTCDLLKIKCILFAIPDSRDRSKAINSAAIDSDRCKFLIRQKLWKGKYRPRPIKNSKGQTVRYTRHPIEQPPSDYGLPKEYKPQLSNSWPYGVKENYEKANYTIPNPTAPGIGYCPVPMLF
;
A
#
# COMPACT_ATOMS: atom_id res chain seq x y z
N MET A 1 13.77 4.51 -63.08
CA MET A 1 14.74 5.63 -63.00
C MET A 1 14.04 6.92 -63.39
N ASN A 2 13.73 7.73 -62.37
CA ASN A 2 13.62 9.21 -62.41
C ASN A 2 12.53 9.89 -63.24
N ILE A 3 11.29 9.80 -62.78
CA ILE A 3 10.32 10.91 -62.81
C ILE A 3 9.63 10.89 -61.43
N ILE A 4 9.43 12.05 -60.81
CA ILE A 4 9.05 12.32 -59.39
C ILE A 4 10.26 12.63 -58.49
N ASN A 5 11.11 13.59 -58.87
CA ASN A 5 12.14 14.15 -57.98
C ASN A 5 12.50 15.62 -58.31
N LYS A 6 11.49 16.48 -58.54
CA LYS A 6 11.73 17.91 -58.78
C LYS A 6 10.83 18.88 -57.99
N ILE A 7 10.19 18.42 -56.93
CA ILE A 7 9.34 19.23 -56.06
C ILE A 7 9.68 18.87 -54.60
N LEU A 8 10.05 19.88 -53.80
CA LEU A 8 10.34 19.87 -52.34
C LEU A 8 11.80 19.63 -51.90
N LYS A 9 12.65 20.64 -52.10
CA LYS A 9 13.65 21.03 -51.09
C LYS A 9 13.21 22.35 -50.48
N VAL A 10 12.57 22.24 -49.32
CA VAL A 10 12.07 23.34 -48.49
C VAL A 10 12.79 23.26 -47.15
N HIS A 11 13.40 24.40 -46.77
CA HIS A 11 13.88 24.81 -45.43
C HIS A 11 15.04 23.98 -44.81
N ASN A 12 16.20 24.51 -44.41
CA ASN A 12 16.50 25.79 -43.75
C ASN A 12 17.93 26.24 -44.08
N ASN A 13 18.10 27.38 -44.76
CA ASN A 13 19.31 28.19 -44.69
C ASN A 13 18.90 29.56 -44.13
N VAL A 14 19.24 29.79 -42.87
CA VAL A 14 19.01 31.05 -42.18
C VAL A 14 20.11 32.02 -42.59
N PHE A 15 19.70 33.01 -43.38
CA PHE A 15 20.18 34.39 -43.43
C PHE A 15 21.68 34.66 -43.23
N TYR A 16 22.36 34.93 -44.35
CA TYR A 16 23.39 35.97 -44.42
C TYR A 16 22.89 36.99 -45.44
N SER A 17 22.56 38.21 -44.98
CA SER A 17 22.29 39.35 -45.86
C SER A 17 23.13 40.52 -45.39
N ASP A 18 24.16 40.84 -46.18
CA ASP A 18 24.81 42.13 -46.20
C ASP A 18 23.77 43.23 -46.43
N ARG A 19 23.69 44.20 -45.51
CA ARG A 19 23.09 45.51 -45.80
C ARG A 19 24.07 46.60 -45.40
N LYS A 20 24.67 47.20 -46.42
CA LYS A 20 25.34 48.50 -46.40
C LYS A 20 24.31 49.59 -46.10
N GLY A 21 24.69 50.54 -45.25
CA GLY A 21 24.18 51.92 -45.20
C GLY A 21 22.79 52.12 -44.62
N MET A 22 22.71 52.42 -43.32
CA MET A 22 21.73 53.37 -42.76
C MET A 22 22.30 53.97 -41.48
N ASP A 23 22.55 55.27 -41.52
CA ASP A 23 22.92 56.09 -40.37
C ASP A 23 21.78 56.11 -39.34
N PHE A 24 22.07 55.64 -38.13
CA PHE A 24 21.27 55.98 -36.96
C PHE A 24 22.16 56.65 -35.92
N PHE A 25 22.31 57.96 -36.11
CA PHE A 25 22.65 58.94 -35.08
C PHE A 25 21.53 58.99 -34.02
N PHE A 26 21.34 57.91 -33.26
CA PHE A 26 20.51 57.98 -32.06
C PHE A 26 20.81 56.79 -31.16
N LEU A 27 21.85 56.91 -30.34
CA LEU A 27 21.90 56.30 -29.00
C LEU A 27 23.08 56.94 -28.24
N ARG A 28 22.72 58.08 -27.64
CA ARG A 28 23.20 58.61 -26.36
C ARG A 28 24.24 57.72 -25.67
N ILE A 29 25.43 58.30 -25.49
CA ILE A 29 26.59 57.79 -24.77
C ILE A 29 26.17 57.21 -23.41
N CYS A 30 25.91 55.91 -23.36
CA CYS A 30 26.14 55.13 -22.17
C CYS A 30 27.52 54.52 -22.36
N LYS A 31 28.54 55.06 -21.69
CA LYS A 31 29.78 54.32 -21.45
C LYS A 31 29.40 53.07 -20.66
N ARG A 32 29.05 51.99 -21.36
CA ARG A 32 29.14 50.66 -20.79
C ARG A 32 30.63 50.50 -20.52
N TYR A 33 30.99 50.44 -19.24
CA TYR A 33 32.27 49.87 -18.87
C TYR A 33 32.25 48.46 -19.44
N GLU A 34 32.93 48.25 -20.58
CA GLU A 34 33.35 46.91 -20.97
C GLU A 34 34.18 46.43 -19.79
N SER A 35 33.59 45.55 -18.99
CA SER A 35 34.38 44.80 -18.04
C SER A 35 35.46 44.16 -18.88
N ARG A 36 36.72 44.52 -18.62
CA ARG A 36 37.87 43.77 -19.15
C ARG A 36 37.79 42.39 -18.52
N VAL A 37 36.89 41.55 -19.01
CA VAL A 37 36.89 40.13 -18.73
C VAL A 37 38.25 39.71 -19.20
N LYS A 38 39.09 39.23 -18.28
CA LYS A 38 40.36 38.61 -18.61
C LYS A 38 40.04 37.49 -19.59
N ALA A 39 40.17 37.78 -20.89
CA ALA A 39 40.17 36.77 -21.91
C ALA A 39 41.48 36.00 -21.66
N HIS A 40 41.39 34.93 -20.87
CA HIS A 40 42.45 33.94 -20.79
C HIS A 40 42.56 33.38 -22.21
N ARG A 41 43.41 34.00 -23.04
CA ARG A 41 43.93 33.41 -24.26
C ARG A 41 44.78 32.24 -23.79
N TYR A 42 44.16 31.09 -23.60
CA TYR A 42 44.87 29.82 -23.48
C TYR A 42 45.55 29.59 -24.84
N THR A 43 46.74 30.13 -25.03
CA THR A 43 47.55 29.87 -26.22
C THR A 43 48.05 28.43 -26.13
N GLY A 44 47.56 27.57 -27.03
CA GLY A 44 48.12 26.24 -27.28
C GLY A 44 47.28 25.03 -26.86
N ILE A 45 46.22 25.19 -26.07
CA ILE A 45 45.36 24.06 -25.67
C ILE A 45 43.92 24.36 -26.10
N THR A 46 43.51 23.81 -27.24
CA THR A 46 42.11 23.81 -27.66
C THR A 46 41.34 22.82 -26.79
N ALA A 47 40.41 23.31 -25.97
CA ALA A 47 39.53 22.45 -25.20
C ALA A 47 38.63 21.63 -26.15
N VAL A 48 38.98 20.37 -26.38
CA VAL A 48 38.17 19.44 -27.15
C VAL A 48 37.09 18.88 -26.22
N LYS A 49 35.82 19.12 -26.55
CA LYS A 49 34.71 18.47 -25.85
C LYS A 49 34.67 16.98 -26.25
N THR A 50 35.30 16.12 -25.45
CA THR A 50 35.22 14.67 -25.61
C THR A 50 34.17 14.10 -24.66
N HIS A 51 33.37 13.14 -25.12
CA HIS A 51 32.50 12.37 -24.22
C HIS A 51 33.37 11.56 -23.24
N ALA A 52 33.04 11.62 -21.95
CA ALA A 52 33.69 10.78 -20.95
C ALA A 52 33.43 9.30 -21.27
N GLN A 53 34.45 8.46 -21.16
CA GLN A 53 34.28 7.02 -21.26
C GLN A 53 33.33 6.54 -20.15
N LYS A 54 32.43 5.62 -20.48
CA LYS A 54 31.54 5.01 -19.49
C LYS A 54 32.38 4.22 -18.48
N THR A 55 32.13 4.44 -17.20
CA THR A 55 32.77 3.65 -16.15
C THR A 55 32.29 2.20 -16.22
N GLU A 56 33.09 1.26 -15.71
CA GLU A 56 32.71 -0.16 -15.67
C GLU A 56 31.39 -0.37 -14.90
N TRP A 57 31.21 0.37 -13.81
CA TRP A 57 29.96 0.40 -13.06
C TRP A 57 28.78 0.83 -13.93
N TYR A 58 28.95 1.87 -14.76
CA TYR A 58 27.90 2.34 -15.67
C TYR A 58 27.55 1.27 -16.70
N LEU A 59 28.55 0.64 -17.31
CA LEU A 59 28.36 -0.45 -18.27
C LEU A 59 27.61 -1.63 -17.63
N LYS A 60 27.93 -1.96 -16.38
CA LYS A 60 27.20 -2.99 -15.62
C LYS A 60 25.75 -2.59 -15.39
N ALA A 61 25.50 -1.38 -14.90
CA ALA A 61 24.14 -0.88 -14.67
C ALA A 61 23.32 -0.82 -15.96
N GLU A 62 23.93 -0.45 -17.09
CA GLU A 62 23.31 -0.44 -18.41
C GLU A 62 22.93 -1.86 -18.86
N ARG A 63 23.83 -2.85 -18.71
CA ARG A 63 23.52 -4.26 -19.01
C ARG A 63 22.37 -4.77 -18.13
N ASP A 64 22.40 -4.47 -16.84
CA ASP A 64 21.36 -4.87 -15.90
C ASP A 64 20.01 -4.27 -16.31
N PHE A 65 19.97 -2.98 -16.64
CA PHE A 65 18.77 -2.29 -17.12
C PHE A 65 18.22 -2.89 -18.42
N LEU A 66 19.07 -3.16 -19.40
CA LEU A 66 18.66 -3.79 -20.65
C LEU A 66 18.13 -5.22 -20.41
N SER A 67 18.76 -5.96 -19.49
CA SER A 67 18.29 -7.30 -19.10
C SER A 67 16.90 -7.26 -18.44
N GLU A 68 16.60 -6.23 -17.65
CA GLU A 68 15.28 -6.01 -17.05
C GLU A 68 14.24 -5.63 -18.11
N ARG A 69 14.62 -4.74 -19.04
CA ARG A 69 13.74 -4.34 -20.16
C ARG A 69 13.40 -5.50 -21.08
N ASN A 70 14.34 -6.40 -21.33
CA ASN A 70 14.10 -7.59 -22.15
C ASN A 70 13.08 -8.57 -21.51
N LYS A 71 12.80 -8.47 -20.22
CA LYS A 71 11.77 -9.29 -19.52
C LYS A 71 10.35 -8.71 -19.66
N ILE A 72 10.20 -7.50 -20.19
CA ILE A 72 8.88 -6.87 -20.35
C ILE A 72 8.11 -7.64 -21.43
N PRO A 73 6.82 -7.99 -21.20
CA PRO A 73 6.03 -8.68 -22.21
C PRO A 73 5.79 -7.78 -23.42
N ASN A 74 5.80 -8.39 -24.61
CA ASN A 74 5.46 -7.71 -25.85
C ASN A 74 4.00 -7.22 -25.82
N GLY A 75 3.80 -5.95 -26.14
CA GLY A 75 2.50 -5.29 -26.12
C GLY A 75 2.63 -3.77 -26.18
N TYR A 76 1.48 -3.08 -26.18
CA TYR A 76 1.43 -1.63 -26.40
C TYR A 76 0.93 -0.86 -25.19
N ILE A 77 1.45 0.36 -25.03
CA ILE A 77 1.03 1.34 -24.04
C ILE A 77 -0.38 1.82 -24.38
N GLY A 78 -1.33 1.76 -23.45
CA GLY A 78 -2.66 2.36 -23.68
C GLY A 78 -3.77 1.38 -24.03
N LEU A 79 -3.52 0.06 -23.98
CA LEU A 79 -4.48 -1.01 -24.32
C LEU A 79 -4.80 -1.13 -25.82
N TRP A 80 -4.01 -0.52 -26.68
CA TRP A 80 -4.14 -0.66 -28.13
C TRP A 80 -3.96 -2.12 -28.58
N GLN A 81 -4.71 -2.49 -29.61
CA GLN A 81 -4.53 -3.74 -30.33
C GLN A 81 -3.60 -3.54 -31.52
N TYR A 82 -3.07 -4.65 -32.05
CA TYR A 82 -2.21 -4.60 -33.22
C TYR A 82 -2.93 -3.97 -34.42
N ASP A 83 -4.21 -4.32 -34.62
CA ASP A 83 -5.02 -3.80 -35.72
C ASP A 83 -5.21 -2.28 -35.68
N ASP A 84 -5.24 -1.68 -34.49
CA ASP A 84 -5.39 -0.23 -34.31
C ASP A 84 -4.12 0.53 -34.76
N ILE A 85 -2.94 -0.11 -34.66
CA ILE A 85 -1.64 0.56 -34.82
C ILE A 85 -0.90 0.11 -36.09
N LYS A 86 -1.32 -0.97 -36.76
CA LYS A 86 -0.58 -1.54 -37.91
C LYS A 86 -0.35 -0.57 -39.07
N HIS A 87 -1.19 0.45 -39.21
CA HIS A 87 -1.10 1.46 -40.27
C HIS A 87 -0.17 2.64 -39.92
N LEU A 88 0.29 2.74 -38.67
CA LEU A 88 1.16 3.84 -38.24
C LEU A 88 2.61 3.60 -38.70
N ASN A 89 3.37 4.69 -38.75
CA ASN A 89 4.81 4.63 -39.01
C ASN A 89 5.50 3.72 -37.96
N PRO A 90 6.41 2.82 -38.37
CA PRO A 90 7.11 1.90 -37.45
C PRO A 90 7.79 2.60 -36.27
N ASN A 91 8.28 3.83 -36.45
CA ASN A 91 8.86 4.61 -35.37
C ASN A 91 7.84 4.92 -34.27
N ILE A 92 6.60 5.26 -34.65
CA ILE A 92 5.52 5.52 -33.71
C ILE A 92 5.06 4.22 -33.03
N ILE A 93 4.99 3.11 -33.78
CA ILE A 93 4.70 1.78 -33.23
C ILE A 93 5.72 1.43 -32.13
N ASN A 94 7.00 1.67 -32.39
CA ASN A 94 8.08 1.44 -31.42
C ASN A 94 7.95 2.33 -30.19
N MET A 95 7.60 3.61 -30.35
CA MET A 95 7.34 4.53 -29.23
C MET A 95 6.15 4.10 -28.37
N LEU A 96 5.12 3.51 -28.98
CA LEU A 96 3.94 2.99 -28.30
C LEU A 96 4.18 1.61 -27.66
N HIS A 97 5.33 0.98 -27.88
CA HIS A 97 5.64 -0.32 -27.30
C HIS A 97 5.84 -0.24 -25.77
N LEU A 98 5.49 -1.30 -25.03
CA LEU A 98 5.64 -1.37 -23.57
C LEU A 98 7.08 -1.21 -23.07
N ASN A 99 8.07 -1.46 -23.93
CA ASN A 99 9.49 -1.19 -23.63
C ASN A 99 9.75 0.30 -23.37
N CYS A 100 8.94 1.20 -23.93
CA CYS A 100 9.00 2.64 -23.67
C CYS A 100 8.08 3.05 -22.51
N GLY A 101 7.30 2.12 -21.96
CA GLY A 101 6.29 2.40 -20.94
C GLY A 101 6.85 2.57 -19.53
N ASN A 102 6.09 3.29 -18.71
CA ASN A 102 6.31 3.40 -17.26
C ASN A 102 5.75 2.16 -16.53
N ASN A 103 6.26 1.85 -15.33
CA ASN A 103 5.78 0.79 -14.44
C ASN A 103 4.25 0.78 -14.27
N LYS A 104 3.61 1.95 -14.18
CA LYS A 104 2.14 2.06 -14.10
C LYS A 104 1.46 1.46 -15.34
N GLN A 105 2.00 1.69 -16.52
CA GLN A 105 1.47 1.18 -17.79
C GLN A 105 1.73 -0.32 -17.94
N ILE A 106 2.93 -0.79 -17.58
CA ILE A 106 3.28 -2.22 -17.55
C ILE A 106 2.29 -2.98 -16.65
N HIS A 107 2.02 -2.47 -15.45
CA HIS A 107 1.07 -3.09 -14.53
C HIS A 107 -0.38 -2.98 -14.99
N LYS A 108 -0.73 -1.91 -15.74
CA LYS A 108 -2.05 -1.80 -16.38
C LYS A 108 -2.23 -2.90 -17.43
N TYR A 109 -1.20 -3.14 -18.25
CA TYR A 109 -1.19 -4.19 -19.26
C TYR A 109 -1.28 -5.59 -18.65
N LYS A 110 -0.45 -5.90 -17.63
CA LYS A 110 -0.49 -7.20 -16.93
C LYS A 110 -1.86 -7.50 -16.31
N LYS A 111 -2.47 -6.52 -15.64
CA LYS A 111 -3.85 -6.67 -15.11
C LYS A 111 -4.87 -6.92 -16.22
N LEU A 112 -4.71 -6.29 -17.38
CA LEU A 112 -5.61 -6.50 -18.51
C LEU A 112 -5.43 -7.91 -19.11
N ASN A 113 -4.21 -8.42 -19.24
CA ASN A 113 -3.98 -9.80 -19.67
C ASN A 113 -4.62 -10.79 -18.69
N ILE A 114 -4.42 -10.60 -17.38
CA ILE A 114 -5.06 -11.42 -16.35
C ILE A 114 -6.59 -11.34 -16.44
N ARG A 115 -7.15 -10.14 -16.68
CA ARG A 115 -8.59 -9.97 -16.87
C ARG A 115 -9.09 -10.77 -18.08
N ARG A 116 -8.43 -10.67 -19.23
CA ARG A 116 -8.81 -11.40 -20.45
C ARG A 116 -8.84 -12.91 -20.24
N LEU A 117 -7.94 -13.44 -19.42
CA LEU A 117 -7.88 -14.86 -19.10
C LEU A 117 -8.97 -15.33 -18.11
N LEU A 118 -9.42 -14.45 -17.22
CA LEU A 118 -10.31 -14.81 -16.10
C LEU A 118 -11.75 -14.30 -16.23
N GLN A 119 -12.03 -13.44 -17.21
CA GLN A 119 -13.35 -12.87 -17.44
C GLN A 119 -14.37 -13.96 -17.80
N ARG A 120 -15.56 -13.90 -17.21
CA ARG A 120 -16.66 -14.83 -17.55
C ARG A 120 -17.47 -14.37 -18.75
N ARG A 121 -17.50 -13.05 -18.95
CA ARG A 121 -18.24 -12.36 -20.01
C ARG A 121 -17.31 -11.31 -20.62
N PRO A 122 -17.57 -10.87 -21.87
CA PRO A 122 -16.83 -9.75 -22.43
C PRO A 122 -16.94 -8.54 -21.49
N PHE A 123 -15.81 -7.88 -21.23
CA PHE A 123 -15.70 -6.70 -20.35
C PHE A 123 -16.02 -6.93 -18.87
N ASP A 124 -15.99 -8.17 -18.40
CA ASP A 124 -16.17 -8.45 -16.97
C ASP A 124 -14.97 -7.94 -16.14
N VAL A 125 -15.27 -7.06 -15.18
CA VAL A 125 -14.32 -6.49 -14.21
C VAL A 125 -14.68 -6.91 -12.78
N GLY A 126 -15.92 -7.35 -12.57
CA GLY A 126 -16.53 -7.48 -11.25
C GLY A 126 -16.47 -8.88 -10.67
N SER A 127 -16.29 -9.91 -11.51
CA SER A 127 -16.28 -11.29 -11.03
C SER A 127 -15.15 -11.58 -10.03
N ALA A 128 -15.44 -12.44 -9.05
CA ALA A 128 -14.48 -12.90 -8.07
C ALA A 128 -13.14 -13.37 -8.69
N PRO A 129 -13.09 -14.21 -9.76
CA PRO A 129 -11.83 -14.61 -10.39
C PRO A 129 -11.03 -13.41 -10.93
N VAL A 130 -11.66 -12.50 -11.67
CA VAL A 130 -11.00 -11.30 -12.22
C VAL A 130 -10.46 -10.40 -11.10
N GLN A 131 -11.22 -10.22 -10.02
CA GLN A 131 -10.78 -9.45 -8.87
C GLN A 131 -9.59 -10.10 -8.16
N ILE A 132 -9.60 -11.42 -7.95
CA ILE A 132 -8.48 -12.18 -7.38
C ILE A 132 -7.22 -11.96 -8.25
N GLY A 133 -7.34 -12.13 -9.57
CA GLY A 133 -6.27 -11.89 -10.51
C GLY A 133 -5.71 -10.46 -10.42
N CYS A 134 -6.57 -9.45 -10.45
CA CYS A 134 -6.14 -8.05 -10.32
C CYS A 134 -5.45 -7.74 -8.98
N LEU A 135 -5.91 -8.36 -7.88
CA LEU A 135 -5.27 -8.22 -6.57
C LEU A 135 -3.90 -8.92 -6.53
N THR A 136 -3.76 -10.07 -7.19
CA THR A 136 -2.49 -10.80 -7.24
C THR A 136 -1.39 -9.99 -7.90
N GLU A 137 -1.69 -9.36 -9.04
CA GLU A 137 -0.73 -8.49 -9.72
C GLU A 137 -0.31 -7.30 -8.84
N LYS A 138 -1.25 -6.69 -8.12
CA LYS A 138 -0.94 -5.62 -7.16
C LYS A 138 -0.04 -6.10 -6.03
N ILE A 139 -0.29 -7.30 -5.50
CA ILE A 139 0.52 -7.91 -4.43
C ILE A 139 1.92 -8.22 -4.93
N LEU A 140 2.08 -8.77 -6.13
CA LEU A 140 3.38 -9.06 -6.74
C LEU A 140 4.21 -7.79 -6.94
N ASN A 141 3.59 -6.71 -7.42
CA ASN A 141 4.25 -5.41 -7.54
C ASN A 141 4.68 -4.85 -6.17
N LEU A 142 3.80 -4.88 -5.17
CA LEU A 142 4.15 -4.42 -3.81
C LEU A 142 5.25 -5.27 -3.19
N ARG A 143 5.24 -6.58 -3.42
CA ARG A 143 6.30 -7.49 -2.96
C ARG A 143 7.66 -7.08 -3.53
N ALA A 144 7.74 -6.82 -4.84
CA ALA A 144 8.99 -6.36 -5.47
C ALA A 144 9.49 -5.04 -4.85
N HIS A 145 8.58 -4.07 -4.63
CA HIS A 145 8.91 -2.80 -3.97
C HIS A 145 9.42 -3.01 -2.54
N ILE A 146 8.78 -3.86 -1.74
CA ILE A 146 9.15 -4.10 -0.34
C ILE A 146 10.50 -4.83 -0.23
N ILE A 147 10.82 -5.73 -1.17
CA ILE A 147 12.13 -6.40 -1.21
C ILE A 147 13.25 -5.38 -1.42
N GLN A 148 13.04 -4.39 -2.31
CA GLN A 148 13.99 -3.31 -2.52
C GLN A 148 13.98 -2.29 -1.36
N ARG A 149 12.82 -2.06 -0.72
CA ARG A 149 12.61 -1.05 0.32
C ARG A 149 12.00 -1.65 1.59
N CYS A 150 12.82 -2.36 2.37
CA CYS A 150 12.38 -3.08 3.56
C CYS A 150 11.81 -2.19 4.69
N LYS A 151 12.16 -0.90 4.75
CA LYS A 151 11.73 0.02 5.83
C LYS A 151 10.37 0.69 5.57
N ASP A 152 9.72 0.45 4.43
CA ASP A 152 8.44 1.07 4.07
C ASP A 152 7.25 0.34 4.72
N HIS A 153 6.94 0.72 5.96
CA HIS A 153 5.86 0.12 6.75
C HIS A 153 4.45 0.37 6.16
N SER A 154 4.26 1.52 5.49
CA SER A 154 2.98 1.86 4.86
C SER A 154 2.64 0.88 3.72
N LYS A 155 3.63 0.52 2.89
CA LYS A 155 3.45 -0.47 1.82
C LYS A 155 3.26 -1.88 2.35
N LYS A 156 3.96 -2.26 3.43
CA LYS A 156 3.73 -3.55 4.11
C LYS A 156 2.28 -3.67 4.61
N ARG A 157 1.77 -2.62 5.28
CA ARG A 157 0.36 -2.56 5.72
C ARG A 157 -0.60 -2.69 4.54
N THR A 158 -0.34 -1.95 3.46
CA THR A 158 -1.14 -2.03 2.23
C THR A 158 -1.15 -3.44 1.64
N MET A 159 0.01 -4.11 1.59
CA MET A 159 0.13 -5.48 1.13
C MET A 159 -0.67 -6.45 1.99
N SER A 160 -0.61 -6.34 3.33
CA SER A 160 -1.39 -7.17 4.24
C SER A 160 -2.91 -7.01 4.03
N ILE A 161 -3.38 -5.78 3.80
CA ILE A 161 -4.80 -5.51 3.49
C ILE A 161 -5.22 -6.18 2.18
N LEU A 162 -4.37 -6.11 1.14
CA LEU A 162 -4.66 -6.73 -0.16
C LEU A 162 -4.65 -8.25 -0.07
N LEU A 163 -3.73 -8.84 0.70
CA LEU A 163 -3.69 -10.28 0.98
C LEU A 163 -4.99 -10.76 1.65
N ALA A 164 -5.45 -10.04 2.69
CA ALA A 164 -6.70 -10.35 3.38
C ALA A 164 -7.92 -10.22 2.45
N ARG A 165 -7.98 -9.17 1.62
CA ARG A 165 -9.04 -8.98 0.63
C ARG A 165 -9.06 -10.11 -0.40
N ARG A 166 -7.90 -10.52 -0.91
CA ARG A 166 -7.77 -11.66 -1.84
C ARG A 166 -8.23 -12.95 -1.18
N GLN A 167 -7.83 -13.21 0.07
CA GLN A 167 -8.24 -14.40 0.81
C GLN A 167 -9.76 -14.45 1.00
N LYS A 168 -10.41 -13.32 1.30
CA LYS A 168 -11.88 -13.25 1.41
C LYS A 168 -12.58 -13.62 0.10
N LEU A 169 -12.08 -13.12 -1.03
CA LEU A 169 -12.60 -13.46 -2.36
C LEU A 169 -12.36 -14.92 -2.73
N MET A 170 -11.17 -15.46 -2.43
CA MET A 170 -10.87 -16.89 -2.62
C MET A 170 -11.81 -17.77 -1.79
N LYS A 171 -12.09 -17.40 -0.53
CA LYS A 171 -13.04 -18.12 0.32
C LYS A 171 -14.48 -18.04 -0.19
N TYR A 172 -14.87 -16.90 -0.74
CA TYR A 172 -16.18 -16.76 -1.40
C TYR A 172 -16.25 -17.70 -2.60
N LEU A 173 -15.26 -17.62 -3.49
CA LEU A 173 -15.23 -18.43 -4.72
C LEU A 173 -15.22 -19.93 -4.41
N TYR A 174 -14.42 -20.36 -3.44
CA TYR A 174 -14.39 -21.74 -2.95
C TYR A 174 -15.76 -22.27 -2.52
N LYS A 175 -16.60 -21.43 -1.90
CA LYS A 175 -17.94 -21.82 -1.43
C LYS A 175 -18.97 -21.83 -2.55
N THR A 176 -18.83 -20.92 -3.51
CA THR A 176 -19.83 -20.75 -4.57
C THR A 176 -19.58 -21.67 -5.76
N ASP A 177 -18.31 -21.85 -6.13
CA ASP A 177 -17.89 -22.58 -7.33
C ASP A 177 -16.45 -23.08 -7.15
N PHE A 178 -16.34 -24.34 -6.73
CA PHE A 178 -15.06 -24.96 -6.40
C PHE A 178 -14.20 -25.22 -7.65
N GLU A 179 -14.80 -25.58 -8.78
CA GLU A 179 -14.08 -25.82 -10.02
C GLU A 179 -13.43 -24.54 -10.53
N LEU A 180 -14.19 -23.43 -10.50
CA LEU A 180 -13.69 -22.12 -10.88
C LEU A 180 -12.60 -21.64 -9.91
N TYR A 181 -12.74 -21.93 -8.60
CA TYR A 181 -11.67 -21.70 -7.62
C TYR A 181 -10.38 -22.44 -7.98
N LYS A 182 -10.45 -23.74 -8.26
CA LYS A 182 -9.28 -24.55 -8.63
C LYS A 182 -8.62 -24.00 -9.89
N HIS A 183 -9.41 -23.77 -10.95
CA HIS A 183 -8.93 -23.19 -12.20
C HIS A 183 -8.23 -21.84 -11.99
N THR A 184 -8.80 -20.96 -11.16
CA THR A 184 -8.17 -19.66 -10.88
C THR A 184 -6.87 -19.77 -10.12
N CYS A 185 -6.78 -20.71 -9.17
CA CYS A 185 -5.55 -20.95 -8.42
C CYS A 185 -4.45 -21.49 -9.33
N ASP A 186 -4.78 -22.44 -10.21
CA ASP A 186 -3.84 -23.05 -11.15
C ASP A 186 -3.31 -22.02 -12.15
N LEU A 187 -4.21 -21.23 -12.77
CA LEU A 187 -3.83 -20.15 -13.70
C LEU A 187 -2.91 -19.10 -13.06
N LEU A 188 -3.22 -18.67 -11.83
CA LEU A 188 -2.48 -17.65 -11.12
C LEU A 188 -1.27 -18.20 -10.36
N LYS A 189 -1.03 -19.52 -10.42
CA LYS A 189 0.01 -20.24 -9.66
C LYS A 189 -0.06 -19.96 -8.15
N ILE A 190 -1.27 -19.86 -7.61
CA ILE A 190 -1.54 -19.69 -6.19
C ILE A 190 -1.76 -21.07 -5.59
N LYS A 191 -1.13 -21.35 -4.44
CA LYS A 191 -1.38 -22.59 -3.71
C LYS A 191 -2.86 -22.70 -3.35
N CYS A 192 -3.51 -23.79 -3.76
CA CYS A 192 -4.86 -24.12 -3.33
C CYS A 192 -4.89 -24.33 -1.81
N ILE A 193 -5.74 -23.57 -1.13
CA ILE A 193 -6.01 -23.71 0.30
C ILE A 193 -7.38 -24.39 0.45
N LEU A 194 -7.45 -25.43 1.28
CA LEU A 194 -8.72 -25.93 1.79
C LEU A 194 -9.20 -24.93 2.84
N PHE A 195 -10.19 -24.11 2.48
CA PHE A 195 -10.85 -23.30 3.49
C PHE A 195 -11.66 -24.25 4.34
N ALA A 196 -11.33 -24.36 5.63
CA ALA A 196 -12.19 -25.05 6.57
C ALA A 196 -13.60 -24.44 6.46
N ILE A 197 -14.52 -25.19 5.84
CA ILE A 197 -15.91 -25.12 6.25
C ILE A 197 -15.82 -25.51 7.72
N PRO A 198 -16.29 -24.68 8.66
CA PRO A 198 -16.37 -25.14 10.03
C PRO A 198 -17.45 -26.21 10.03
N ASP A 199 -17.07 -27.44 9.71
CA ASP A 199 -17.82 -28.60 10.14
C ASP A 199 -17.54 -28.66 11.64
N SER A 200 -18.48 -28.14 12.42
CA SER A 200 -18.30 -27.80 13.83
C SER A 200 -18.07 -29.03 14.72
N ARG A 201 -18.09 -30.23 14.15
CA ARG A 201 -18.03 -31.51 14.85
C ARG A 201 -16.62 -32.13 14.91
N ASP A 202 -15.75 -31.90 13.93
CA ASP A 202 -14.42 -32.53 13.86
C ASP A 202 -13.27 -31.60 14.27
N ARG A 203 -12.72 -31.81 15.47
CA ARG A 203 -11.62 -31.00 16.02
C ARG A 203 -10.30 -31.13 15.25
N SER A 204 -10.03 -32.28 14.63
CA SER A 204 -8.80 -32.54 13.87
C SER A 204 -8.72 -31.73 12.56
N LYS A 205 -9.87 -31.55 11.88
CA LYS A 205 -9.99 -30.79 10.62
C LYS A 205 -10.02 -29.27 10.81
N ALA A 206 -10.30 -28.80 12.02
CA ALA A 206 -10.29 -27.37 12.38
C ALA A 206 -8.86 -26.79 12.52
N ILE A 207 -7.84 -27.64 12.62
CA ILE A 207 -6.44 -27.22 12.76
C ILE A 207 -5.90 -26.90 11.36
N ASN A 208 -6.10 -25.67 10.89
CA ASN A 208 -5.46 -25.20 9.67
C ASN A 208 -3.99 -24.84 9.95
N SER A 209 -3.05 -25.64 9.44
CA SER A 209 -1.60 -25.40 9.56
C SER A 209 -1.15 -24.11 8.87
N ALA A 210 -1.99 -23.52 8.02
CA ALA A 210 -1.72 -22.27 7.30
C ALA A 210 -2.47 -21.04 7.86
N ALA A 211 -3.02 -21.13 9.07
CA ALA A 211 -3.71 -20.00 9.69
C ALA A 211 -2.75 -18.80 9.89
N ILE A 212 -3.01 -17.74 9.11
CA ILE A 212 -2.41 -16.41 9.21
C ILE A 212 -2.54 -15.91 10.65
N ASP A 213 -1.46 -15.30 11.16
CA ASP A 213 -1.22 -14.90 12.55
C ASP A 213 -2.42 -14.33 13.33
N SER A 214 -3.38 -13.69 12.66
CA SER A 214 -4.60 -13.16 13.28
C SER A 214 -5.50 -14.21 13.92
N ASP A 215 -5.69 -15.37 13.29
CA ASP A 215 -6.60 -16.40 13.80
C ASP A 215 -5.94 -17.25 14.91
N ARG A 216 -4.63 -17.49 14.80
CA ARG A 216 -3.83 -18.10 15.87
C ARG A 216 -3.75 -17.17 17.09
N CYS A 217 -3.54 -15.87 16.91
CA CYS A 217 -3.63 -14.90 18.01
C CYS A 217 -5.01 -14.89 18.67
N LYS A 218 -6.10 -14.86 17.89
CA LYS A 218 -7.46 -14.87 18.45
C LYS A 218 -7.75 -16.16 19.23
N PHE A 219 -7.24 -17.31 18.77
CA PHE A 219 -7.31 -18.58 19.50
C PHE A 219 -6.46 -18.56 20.79
N LEU A 220 -5.22 -18.07 20.73
CA LEU A 220 -4.33 -17.97 21.90
C LEU A 220 -4.85 -16.99 22.95
N ILE A 221 -5.45 -15.86 22.54
CA ILE A 221 -6.11 -14.92 23.44
C ILE A 221 -7.30 -15.58 24.12
N ARG A 222 -8.15 -16.31 23.39
CA ARG A 222 -9.26 -17.07 23.97
C ARG A 222 -8.78 -18.15 24.94
N GLN A 223 -7.73 -18.89 24.59
CA GLN A 223 -7.06 -19.85 25.48
C GLN A 223 -6.53 -19.17 26.74
N LYS A 224 -5.91 -17.99 26.62
CA LYS A 224 -5.38 -17.22 27.76
C LYS A 224 -6.50 -16.69 28.67
N LEU A 225 -7.60 -16.18 28.10
CA LEU A 225 -8.79 -15.75 28.84
C LEU A 225 -9.50 -16.92 29.53
N TRP A 226 -9.65 -18.06 28.84
CA TRP A 226 -10.23 -19.29 29.40
C TRP A 226 -9.35 -19.83 30.54
N LYS A 227 -8.04 -19.91 30.34
CA LYS A 227 -7.09 -20.25 31.41
C LYS A 227 -7.16 -19.22 32.54
N GLY A 228 -7.32 -17.92 32.29
CA GLY A 228 -7.47 -16.92 33.35
C GLY A 228 -8.74 -17.10 34.19
N LYS A 229 -9.87 -17.43 33.55
CA LYS A 229 -11.17 -17.60 34.20
C LYS A 229 -11.28 -18.90 35.01
N TYR A 230 -10.67 -19.99 34.53
CA TYR A 230 -10.83 -21.34 35.09
C TYR A 230 -9.54 -21.90 35.71
N ARG A 231 -8.48 -21.10 35.86
CA ARG A 231 -7.26 -21.53 36.55
C ARG A 231 -7.48 -21.44 38.06
N PRO A 232 -7.13 -22.50 38.82
CA PRO A 232 -7.12 -22.49 40.27
C PRO A 232 -6.37 -21.27 40.80
N ARG A 233 -7.07 -20.43 41.56
CA ARG A 233 -6.43 -19.29 42.25
C ARG A 233 -5.61 -19.84 43.42
N PRO A 234 -4.42 -19.28 43.70
CA PRO A 234 -3.70 -19.62 44.92
C PRO A 234 -4.53 -19.20 46.12
N ILE A 235 -4.79 -20.13 47.04
CA ILE A 235 -5.54 -19.89 48.27
C ILE A 235 -4.54 -19.89 49.42
N LYS A 236 -4.74 -19.00 50.40
CA LYS A 236 -3.95 -19.04 51.64
C LYS A 236 -4.57 -20.05 52.60
N ASN A 237 -3.75 -20.94 53.13
CA ASN A 237 -4.16 -21.84 54.21
C ASN A 237 -4.39 -21.05 55.51
N SER A 238 -4.99 -21.70 56.51
CA SER A 238 -5.15 -21.16 57.88
C SER A 238 -3.83 -20.71 58.51
N LYS A 239 -2.69 -21.31 58.10
CA LYS A 239 -1.33 -20.93 58.50
C LYS A 239 -0.71 -19.78 57.65
N GLY A 240 -1.48 -19.15 56.77
CA GLY A 240 -1.03 -18.06 55.89
C GLY A 240 -0.20 -18.46 54.66
N GLN A 241 0.14 -19.75 54.52
CA GLN A 241 0.92 -20.26 53.39
C GLN A 241 0.08 -20.32 52.10
N THR A 242 0.68 -19.97 50.96
CA THR A 242 -0.02 -20.00 49.65
C THR A 242 0.02 -21.38 49.02
N VAL A 243 -1.13 -22.01 48.87
CA VAL A 243 -1.29 -23.33 48.24
C VAL A 243 -1.81 -23.17 46.83
N ARG A 244 -1.18 -23.87 45.88
CA ARG A 244 -1.55 -23.90 44.47
C ARG A 244 -2.18 -25.25 44.15
N TYR A 245 -3.48 -25.26 43.91
CA TYR A 245 -4.19 -26.47 43.54
C TYR A 245 -4.10 -26.74 42.02
N THR A 246 -4.13 -28.03 41.64
CA THR A 246 -4.17 -28.46 40.22
C THR A 246 -5.58 -28.32 39.62
N ARG A 247 -6.62 -28.35 40.46
CA ARG A 247 -8.04 -28.07 40.13
C ARG A 247 -8.64 -27.20 41.24
N HIS A 248 -9.71 -26.44 40.98
CA HIS A 248 -10.36 -25.67 42.04
C HIS A 248 -10.90 -26.65 43.09
N PRO A 249 -10.66 -26.42 44.40
CA PRO A 249 -11.34 -27.18 45.44
C PRO A 249 -12.85 -27.02 45.24
N ILE A 250 -13.57 -28.14 45.24
CA ILE A 250 -15.02 -28.14 45.19
C ILE A 250 -15.48 -27.97 46.64
N GLU A 251 -15.82 -26.75 47.01
CA GLU A 251 -16.48 -26.47 48.28
C GLU A 251 -17.92 -26.94 48.19
N GLN A 252 -18.47 -27.42 49.31
CA GLN A 252 -19.91 -27.67 49.39
C GLN A 252 -20.64 -26.37 49.06
N PRO A 253 -21.77 -26.42 48.32
CA PRO A 253 -22.57 -25.23 48.11
C PRO A 253 -22.95 -24.66 49.49
N PRO A 254 -22.86 -23.33 49.68
CA PRO A 254 -23.25 -22.71 50.94
C PRO A 254 -24.70 -23.05 51.27
N SER A 255 -25.06 -23.05 52.56
CA SER A 255 -26.43 -23.32 53.03
C SER A 255 -27.49 -22.51 52.29
N ASP A 256 -27.13 -21.31 51.86
CA ASP A 256 -28.03 -20.35 51.24
C ASP A 256 -28.08 -20.49 49.71
N TYR A 257 -27.56 -21.59 49.17
CA TYR A 257 -27.56 -21.86 47.73
C TYR A 257 -28.98 -22.14 47.24
N GLY A 258 -29.54 -21.19 46.47
CA GLY A 258 -30.91 -21.27 45.94
C GLY A 258 -31.95 -20.51 46.78
N LEU A 259 -31.56 -19.94 47.92
CA LEU A 259 -32.41 -19.03 48.68
C LEU A 259 -32.33 -17.59 48.12
N PRO A 260 -33.42 -16.81 48.19
CA PRO A 260 -33.39 -15.40 47.84
C PRO A 260 -32.39 -14.66 48.73
N LYS A 261 -31.47 -13.93 48.11
CA LYS A 261 -30.45 -13.14 48.81
C LYS A 261 -30.93 -11.71 48.95
N GLU A 262 -30.77 -11.13 50.13
CA GLU A 262 -30.97 -9.70 50.33
C GLU A 262 -29.97 -8.93 49.47
N TYR A 263 -30.50 -8.19 48.49
CA TYR A 263 -29.69 -7.28 47.70
C TYR A 263 -29.67 -5.92 48.39
N LYS A 264 -28.49 -5.52 48.90
CA LYS A 264 -28.31 -4.15 49.38
C LYS A 264 -28.38 -3.22 48.17
N PRO A 265 -29.28 -2.23 48.12
CA PRO A 265 -29.29 -1.26 47.05
C PRO A 265 -27.91 -0.58 46.98
N GLN A 266 -27.29 -0.63 45.80
CA GLN A 266 -26.01 0.04 45.54
C GLN A 266 -26.27 1.27 44.70
N LEU A 267 -25.81 2.43 45.17
CA LEU A 267 -25.81 3.66 44.37
C LEU A 267 -24.76 3.52 43.26
N SER A 268 -25.18 3.68 42.00
CA SER A 268 -24.25 3.61 40.88
C SER A 268 -23.39 4.87 40.83
N ASN A 269 -22.07 4.75 40.70
CA ASN A 269 -21.17 5.90 40.50
C ASN A 269 -21.12 6.40 39.04
N SER A 270 -21.92 5.80 38.15
CA SER A 270 -21.95 6.12 36.73
C SER A 270 -22.69 7.43 36.45
N TRP A 271 -22.06 8.28 35.64
CA TRP A 271 -22.62 9.53 35.13
C TRP A 271 -23.86 9.26 34.24
N PRO A 272 -24.90 10.13 34.19
CA PRO A 272 -24.97 11.52 34.67
C PRO A 272 -25.54 11.73 36.08
N TYR A 273 -26.07 10.68 36.72
CA TYR A 273 -26.85 10.80 37.96
C TYR A 273 -26.33 9.90 39.07
N GLY A 274 -25.02 9.61 39.07
CA GLY A 274 -24.42 8.82 40.12
C GLY A 274 -24.42 9.58 41.44
N VAL A 275 -25.34 9.23 42.33
CA VAL A 275 -25.49 9.81 43.67
C VAL A 275 -24.36 9.26 44.55
N LYS A 276 -23.26 10.01 44.65
CA LYS A 276 -22.21 9.83 45.66
C LYS A 276 -22.80 10.07 47.06
N GLU A 277 -22.30 9.39 48.09
CA GLU A 277 -22.74 9.57 49.50
C GLU A 277 -22.74 11.04 49.96
N ASN A 278 -21.87 11.88 49.40
CA ASN A 278 -21.79 13.29 49.72
C ASN A 278 -23.02 14.09 49.22
N TYR A 279 -23.68 13.64 48.15
CA TYR A 279 -24.91 14.26 47.62
C TYR A 279 -26.14 13.93 48.48
N GLU A 280 -26.21 12.72 49.06
CA GLU A 280 -27.27 12.36 50.03
C GLU A 280 -27.18 13.18 51.31
N LYS A 281 -25.96 13.47 51.78
CA LYS A 281 -25.72 14.28 52.98
C LYS A 281 -25.93 15.80 52.76
N ALA A 282 -26.36 16.22 51.55
CA ALA A 282 -26.53 17.60 51.11
C ALA A 282 -25.29 18.52 51.27
N ASN A 283 -24.13 17.96 51.63
CA ASN A 283 -22.88 18.67 51.84
C ASN A 283 -22.02 18.57 50.57
N TYR A 284 -22.39 19.31 49.53
CA TYR A 284 -21.57 19.42 48.33
C TYR A 284 -21.42 20.86 47.85
N THR A 285 -20.19 21.23 47.56
CA THR A 285 -19.86 22.49 46.89
C THR A 285 -20.15 22.29 45.40
N ILE A 286 -21.04 23.09 44.81
CA ILE A 286 -21.24 23.12 43.36
C ILE A 286 -20.11 23.98 42.78
N PRO A 287 -19.11 23.41 42.08
CA PRO A 287 -18.09 24.23 41.44
C PRO A 287 -18.75 25.01 40.31
N ASN A 288 -18.60 26.33 40.30
CA ASN A 288 -18.99 27.16 39.17
C ASN A 288 -18.12 26.75 37.97
N PRO A 289 -18.67 26.10 36.92
CA PRO A 289 -17.87 25.58 35.81
C PRO A 289 -17.23 26.69 34.96
N THR A 290 -17.68 27.93 35.13
CA THR A 290 -17.17 29.13 34.46
C THR A 290 -16.14 29.91 35.29
N ALA A 291 -15.89 29.52 36.54
CA ALA A 291 -14.87 30.16 37.34
C ALA A 291 -13.46 29.76 36.85
N PRO A 292 -12.55 30.71 36.60
CA PRO A 292 -11.18 30.39 36.21
C PRO A 292 -10.49 29.68 37.39
N GLY A 293 -10.11 28.42 37.20
CA GLY A 293 -9.36 27.66 38.21
C GLY A 293 -7.96 28.23 38.45
N ILE A 294 -7.32 27.81 39.54
CA ILE A 294 -5.89 28.06 39.80
C ILE A 294 -5.08 27.55 38.59
N GLY A 295 -4.43 28.48 37.88
CA GLY A 295 -3.69 28.21 36.64
C GLY A 295 -4.43 28.53 35.33
N TYR A 296 -5.64 29.09 35.36
CA TYR A 296 -6.30 29.60 34.15
C TYR A 296 -5.59 30.86 33.65
N CYS A 297 -4.92 30.74 32.50
CA CYS A 297 -4.34 31.86 31.77
C CYS A 297 -5.27 32.15 30.58
N PRO A 298 -6.01 33.28 30.54
CA PRO A 298 -6.86 33.59 29.41
C PRO A 298 -5.98 33.71 28.16
N VAL A 299 -6.38 33.03 27.08
CA VAL A 299 -5.72 33.16 25.78
C VAL A 299 -5.79 34.64 25.39
N PRO A 300 -4.67 35.32 25.09
CA PRO A 300 -4.73 36.70 24.63
C PRO A 300 -5.53 36.71 23.34
N MET A 301 -6.70 37.34 23.36
CA MET A 301 -7.46 37.64 22.16
C MET A 301 -6.65 38.66 21.39
N LEU A 302 -5.80 38.17 20.49
CA LEU A 302 -5.17 38.97 19.45
C LEU A 302 -6.29 39.51 18.56
N PHE A 303 -6.68 40.75 18.80
CA PHE A 303 -7.28 41.62 17.78
C PHE A 303 -6.18 42.18 16.89
#